data_AF-A0A5B2UW06-F1
#
_entry.id   AF-A0A5B2UW06-F1
#
_cell.length_a   1.000
_cell.length_b   1.000
_cell.length_c   1.000
_cell.angle_alpha   90.00
_cell.angle_beta   90.00
_cell.angle_gamma   90.00
#
_symmetry.space_group_name_H-M   'P 1'
#
loop_
_entity.id
_entity.type
_entity.pdbx_description
1 polymer ?
#
loop_
_entity_poly.entity_id
_entity_poly.type
_entity_poly.pdbx_seq_one_letter_code
_entity_poly.pdbx_strand_id
1 'polypeptide(L)'
;MNALRIAALIAAPLLFAGCYSMPKEKTEYEKKIDAVPMPVTEADRLEQCRNFKRVADDQEIDDFLRIGQEPNLSASEYGFTESLALLRRLRAMKCPGYGWFS
;
A
#
# COMPACT_ATOMS: atom_id res chain seq x y z
N MET A 1 46.52 19.55 10.38
CA MET A 1 45.12 19.91 10.04
C MET A 1 44.81 19.28 8.69
N ASN A 2 44.08 18.16 8.61
CA ASN A 2 43.47 17.61 7.37
C ASN A 2 42.58 16.37 7.65
N ALA A 3 42.89 15.56 8.67
CA ALA A 3 42.09 14.37 9.01
C ALA A 3 40.67 14.70 9.52
N LEU A 4 40.54 15.76 10.34
CA LEU A 4 39.25 16.21 10.88
C LEU A 4 38.27 16.70 9.80
N ARG A 5 38.78 17.27 8.70
CA ARG A 5 37.93 17.71 7.58
C ARG A 5 37.43 16.54 6.73
N ILE A 6 38.24 15.50 6.58
CA ILE A 6 37.85 14.29 5.83
C ILE A 6 36.77 13.52 6.60
N ALA A 7 36.87 13.42 7.93
CA ALA A 7 35.85 12.76 8.75
C ALA A 7 34.48 13.47 8.68
N ALA A 8 34.46 14.80 8.67
CA ALA A 8 33.23 15.58 8.54
C ALA A 8 32.55 15.41 7.15
N LEU A 9 33.34 15.24 6.09
CA LEU A 9 32.83 15.06 4.72
C LEU A 9 32.21 13.67 4.48
N ILE A 10 32.61 12.65 5.25
CA ILE A 10 32.06 11.28 5.15
C ILE A 10 30.80 11.12 6.00
N ALA A 11 30.70 11.83 7.12
CA ALA A 11 29.54 11.73 8.03
C ALA A 11 28.29 12.46 7.51
N ALA A 12 28.45 13.53 6.73
CA ALA A 12 27.33 14.28 6.16
C ALA A 12 26.41 13.45 5.23
N PRO A 13 26.91 12.71 4.22
CA PRO A 13 26.04 11.96 3.31
C PRO A 13 25.32 10.78 3.98
N LEU A 14 25.83 10.25 5.10
CA LEU A 14 25.18 9.15 5.83
C LEU A 14 23.93 9.59 6.60
N LEU A 15 23.80 10.88 6.93
CA LEU A 15 22.62 11.43 7.60
C LEU A 15 21.52 11.85 6.60
N PHE A 16 21.89 12.25 5.38
CA PHE A 16 20.93 12.56 4.31
C PHE A 16 20.54 11.34 3.46
N ALA A 17 21.34 10.27 3.49
CA ALA A 17 20.97 8.95 2.97
C ALA A 17 20.24 8.09 4.02
N GLY A 18 19.76 8.70 5.11
CA GLY A 18 18.76 8.06 5.96
C GLY A 18 17.59 7.67 5.07
N CYS A 19 17.38 6.36 4.89
CA CYS A 19 16.18 5.78 4.30
C CYS A 19 14.97 6.25 5.11
N TYR A 20 14.51 7.47 4.86
CA TYR A 20 13.26 8.00 5.36
C TYR A 20 12.11 7.45 4.52
N SER A 21 12.08 6.13 4.33
CA SER A 21 10.80 5.46 4.24
C SER A 21 10.32 5.32 5.68
N MET A 22 9.79 6.41 6.26
CA MET A 22 8.84 6.20 7.34
C MET A 22 7.80 5.23 6.78
N PRO A 23 7.60 4.04 7.38
CA PRO A 23 6.51 3.18 6.93
C PRO A 23 5.27 4.03 7.11
N LYS A 24 4.58 4.38 6.00
CA LYS A 24 3.28 5.04 6.07
C LYS A 24 2.47 4.23 7.07
N GLU A 25 2.07 4.86 8.15
CA GLU A 25 1.43 4.17 9.26
C GLU A 25 0.21 3.45 8.68
N LYS A 26 0.22 2.13 8.73
CA LYS A 26 -0.86 1.33 8.13
C LYS A 26 -2.17 1.74 8.77
N THR A 27 -3.17 2.03 7.96
CA THR A 27 -4.50 2.37 8.46
C THR A 27 -5.07 1.20 9.27
N GLU A 28 -6.03 1.46 10.16
CA GLU A 28 -6.72 0.39 10.90
C GLU A 28 -7.32 -0.65 9.94
N TYR A 29 -7.77 -0.20 8.77
CA TYR A 29 -8.26 -1.04 7.70
C TYR A 29 -7.17 -1.93 7.09
N GLU A 30 -5.99 -1.40 6.76
CA GLU A 30 -4.84 -2.20 6.30
C GLU A 30 -4.47 -3.28 7.32
N LYS A 31 -4.49 -2.96 8.61
CA LYS A 31 -4.21 -3.94 9.69
C LYS A 31 -5.25 -5.07 9.71
N LYS A 32 -6.54 -4.76 9.51
CA LYS A 32 -7.61 -5.76 9.43
C LYS A 32 -7.43 -6.70 8.23
N ILE A 33 -7.06 -6.15 7.08
CA ILE A 33 -6.80 -6.95 5.87
C ILE A 33 -5.58 -7.86 6.06
N ASP A 34 -4.51 -7.34 6.66
CA ASP A 34 -3.28 -8.10 6.90
C ASP A 34 -3.43 -9.19 7.97
N ALA A 35 -4.38 -9.02 8.89
CA ALA A 35 -4.72 -10.03 9.89
C ALA A 35 -5.33 -11.29 9.28
N VAL A 36 -5.89 -11.21 8.07
CA VAL A 36 -6.37 -12.40 7.35
C VAL A 36 -5.17 -13.27 7.00
N PRO A 37 -5.16 -14.56 7.37
CA PRO A 37 -4.04 -15.44 7.06
C PRO A 37 -3.89 -15.61 5.55
N MET A 38 -2.64 -15.77 5.09
CA MET A 38 -2.37 -16.11 3.70
C MET A 38 -2.90 -17.51 3.39
N PRO A 39 -3.47 -17.73 2.20
CA PRO A 39 -4.02 -19.02 1.82
C PRO A 39 -2.92 -20.06 1.67
N VAL A 40 -3.13 -21.25 2.24
CA VAL A 40 -2.16 -22.36 2.23
C VAL A 40 -2.33 -23.21 0.97
N THR A 41 -3.55 -23.32 0.46
CA THR A 41 -3.87 -24.08 -0.76
C THR A 41 -4.29 -23.17 -1.92
N GLU A 42 -4.22 -23.69 -3.14
CA GLU A 42 -4.63 -22.95 -4.34
C GLU A 42 -6.15 -22.71 -4.39
N ALA A 43 -6.95 -23.66 -3.89
CA ALA A 43 -8.40 -23.52 -3.79
C ALA A 43 -8.77 -22.38 -2.83
N ASP A 44 -8.17 -22.38 -1.63
CA ASP A 44 -8.39 -21.33 -0.63
C ASP A 44 -7.93 -19.96 -1.15
N ARG A 45 -6.83 -19.93 -1.91
CA ARG A 45 -6.33 -18.71 -2.55
C ARG A 45 -7.35 -18.14 -3.51
N LEU A 46 -7.93 -18.97 -4.38
CA LEU A 46 -8.93 -18.50 -5.34
C LEU A 46 -10.21 -18.03 -4.66
N GLU A 47 -10.65 -18.71 -3.60
CA GLU A 47 -11.81 -18.31 -2.81
C GLU A 47 -11.57 -16.97 -2.10
N GLN A 48 -10.45 -16.82 -1.40
CA GLN A 48 -10.06 -15.56 -0.77
C GLN A 48 -9.90 -14.44 -1.80
N CYS A 49 -9.28 -14.71 -2.94
CA CYS A 49 -9.15 -13.74 -4.03
C CYS A 49 -10.51 -13.25 -4.53
N ARG A 50 -11.49 -14.13 -4.71
CA ARG A 50 -12.84 -13.73 -5.12
C ARG A 50 -13.52 -12.84 -4.09
N ASN A 51 -13.38 -13.18 -2.80
CA ASN A 51 -13.98 -12.41 -1.72
C ASN A 51 -13.37 -11.01 -1.64
N PHE A 52 -12.03 -10.93 -1.59
CA PHE A 52 -11.32 -9.65 -1.56
C PHE A 52 -11.51 -8.82 -2.83
N LYS A 53 -11.65 -9.46 -4.00
CA LYS A 53 -11.93 -8.75 -5.25
C LYS A 53 -13.28 -8.04 -5.18
N ARG A 54 -14.32 -8.73 -4.71
CA ARG A 54 -15.65 -8.15 -4.55
C ARG A 54 -15.62 -6.92 -3.64
N VAL A 55 -14.93 -7.03 -2.50
CA VAL A 55 -14.78 -5.91 -1.56
C VAL A 55 -13.97 -4.77 -2.18
N ALA A 56 -12.95 -5.07 -2.99
CA ALA A 56 -12.17 -4.06 -3.70
C ALA A 56 -13.00 -3.31 -4.74
N ASP A 57 -13.79 -4.04 -5.54
CA ASP A 57 -14.65 -3.46 -6.57
C ASP A 57 -15.73 -2.56 -5.92
N ASP A 58 -16.33 -2.99 -4.80
CA ASP A 58 -17.31 -2.18 -4.05
C ASP A 58 -16.68 -0.90 -3.46
N GLN A 59 -15.48 -0.99 -2.90
CA GLN A 59 -14.74 0.15 -2.35
C GLN A 59 -14.27 1.12 -3.44
N GLU A 60 -13.85 0.61 -4.60
CA GLU A 60 -13.47 1.43 -5.74
C GLU A 60 -14.66 2.25 -6.26
N ILE A 61 -15.85 1.63 -6.35
CA ILE A 61 -17.08 2.35 -6.72
C ILE A 61 -17.43 3.43 -5.70
N ASP A 62 -17.34 3.13 -4.40
CA ASP A 62 -17.60 4.10 -3.34
C ASP A 62 -16.62 5.28 -3.40
N ASP A 63 -15.33 5.01 -3.59
CA ASP A 63 -14.30 6.03 -3.80
C ASP A 63 -14.61 6.89 -5.03
N PHE A 64 -14.99 6.30 -6.17
CA PHE A 64 -15.39 7.03 -7.37
C PHE A 64 -16.63 7.90 -7.18
N LEU A 65 -17.67 7.38 -6.53
CA LEU A 65 -18.89 8.13 -6.23
C LEU A 65 -18.59 9.32 -5.32
N ARG A 66 -17.75 9.11 -4.31
CA ARG A 66 -17.35 10.15 -3.38
C ARG A 66 -16.55 11.24 -4.08
N ILE A 67 -15.58 10.89 -4.93
CA ILE A 67 -14.82 11.84 -5.79
C ILE A 67 -15.76 12.68 -6.67
N GLY A 68 -16.79 12.06 -7.24
CA GLY A 68 -17.79 12.76 -8.05
C GLY A 68 -18.63 13.76 -7.26
N GLN A 69 -18.77 13.57 -5.93
CA GLN A 69 -19.55 14.45 -5.05
C GLN A 69 -18.75 15.65 -4.54
N GLU A 70 -17.43 15.53 -4.32
CA GLU A 70 -16.58 16.65 -3.89
C GLU A 70 -15.41 16.91 -4.86
N PRO A 71 -15.61 17.68 -5.94
CA PRO A 71 -14.61 17.88 -6.99
C PRO A 71 -13.40 18.74 -6.60
N ASN A 72 -13.40 19.33 -5.40
CA ASN A 72 -12.36 20.25 -4.92
C ASN A 72 -11.35 19.60 -3.95
N LEU A 73 -11.56 18.35 -3.54
CA LEU A 73 -10.61 17.62 -2.70
C LEU A 73 -9.60 16.89 -3.59
N SER A 74 -8.32 17.07 -3.29
CA SER A 74 -7.25 16.42 -4.05
C SER A 74 -7.34 14.90 -3.88
N ALA A 75 -6.94 14.12 -4.88
CA ALA A 75 -6.86 12.65 -4.78
C ALA A 75 -5.96 12.16 -3.63
N SER A 76 -5.14 13.04 -3.06
CA SER A 76 -4.32 12.79 -1.87
C SER A 76 -5.09 12.95 -0.55
N GLU A 77 -6.18 13.72 -0.53
CA GLU A 77 -7.09 13.86 0.62
C GLU A 77 -8.17 12.79 0.62
N TYR A 78 -8.50 12.26 -0.57
CA TYR A 78 -9.26 11.02 -0.67
C TYR A 78 -8.47 9.87 -0.08
N GLY A 79 -9.05 9.23 0.93
CA GLY A 79 -8.52 8.07 1.62
C GLY A 79 -8.48 6.81 0.76
N PHE A 80 -7.90 6.88 -0.46
CA PHE A 80 -7.54 5.77 -1.35
C PHE A 80 -6.74 4.65 -0.63
N THR A 81 -6.37 4.87 0.62
CA THR A 81 -5.79 3.90 1.53
C THR A 81 -6.54 2.57 1.58
N GLU A 82 -7.87 2.53 1.50
CA GLU A 82 -8.63 1.28 1.62
C GLU A 82 -8.62 0.47 0.31
N SER A 83 -8.99 1.10 -0.81
CA SER A 83 -8.91 0.48 -2.14
C SER A 83 -7.47 0.06 -2.49
N LEU A 84 -6.47 0.89 -2.17
CA LEU A 84 -5.05 0.54 -2.33
C LEU A 84 -4.60 -0.61 -1.42
N ALA A 85 -5.11 -0.69 -0.18
CA ALA A 85 -4.81 -1.78 0.73
C ALA A 85 -5.30 -3.12 0.18
N LEU A 86 -6.53 -3.14 -0.32
CA LEU A 86 -7.14 -4.31 -0.93
C LEU A 86 -6.38 -4.74 -2.18
N LEU A 87 -6.01 -3.78 -3.04
CA LEU A 87 -5.17 -4.00 -4.22
C LEU A 87 -3.82 -4.64 -3.86
N ARG A 88 -3.13 -4.11 -2.85
CA ARG A 88 -1.85 -4.67 -2.36
C ARG A 88 -2.04 -6.09 -1.85
N ARG A 89 -3.13 -6.35 -1.13
CA ARG A 89 -3.44 -7.68 -0.60
C ARG A 89 -3.74 -8.67 -1.72
N LEU A 90 -4.54 -8.30 -2.70
CA LEU A 90 -4.84 -9.12 -3.89
C LEU A 90 -3.56 -9.47 -4.66
N ARG A 91 -2.64 -8.51 -4.79
CA ARG A 91 -1.32 -8.74 -5.37
C ARG A 91 -0.46 -9.69 -4.53
N ALA A 92 -0.45 -9.53 -3.21
CA ALA A 92 0.29 -10.40 -2.29
C ALA A 92 -0.22 -11.85 -2.36
N MET A 93 -1.54 -12.05 -2.48
CA MET A 93 -2.17 -13.36 -2.68
C MET A 93 -2.03 -13.91 -4.11
N LYS A 94 -1.38 -13.16 -5.03
CA LYS A 94 -1.22 -13.53 -6.45
C LYS A 94 -2.57 -13.83 -7.13
N CYS A 95 -3.57 -12.98 -6.87
CA CYS A 95 -4.87 -13.11 -7.50
C CYS A 95 -4.80 -12.84 -9.02
N PRO A 96 -5.57 -13.56 -9.84
CA PRO A 96 -5.64 -13.30 -11.27
C PRO A 96 -6.21 -11.90 -11.53
N GLY A 97 -5.53 -11.12 -12.38
CA GLY A 97 -5.92 -9.75 -12.73
C GLY A 97 -5.27 -8.64 -11.89
N TYR A 98 -4.48 -8.95 -10.86
CA TYR A 98 -3.84 -7.97 -9.97
C TYR A 98 -2.31 -8.12 -9.85
N GLY A 99 -1.70 -8.89 -10.76
CA GLY A 99 -0.25 -9.12 -10.82
C GLY A 99 0.51 -8.01 -11.56
N TRP A 100 1.85 -8.03 -11.49
CA TRP A 100 2.74 -7.08 -12.20
C TRP A 100 2.58 -7.08 -13.73
N PHE A 101 1.91 -8.09 -14.28
CA PHE A 101 1.64 -8.28 -15.71
C PHE A 101 0.15 -8.47 -16.03
N SER A 102 -0.76 -8.02 -15.16
CA SER A 102 -2.19 -7.91 -15.47
C SER A 102 -2.52 -6.53 -16.01
#